data_AF-A0A371FTE4-F1
#
_entry.id   AF-A0A371FTE4-F1
#
_cell.length_a   1.000
_cell.length_b   1.000
_cell.length_c   1.000
_cell.angle_alpha   90.00
_cell.angle_beta   90.00
_cell.angle_gamma   90.00
#
_symmetry.space_group_name_H-M   'P 1'
#
loop_
_entity.id
_entity.type
_entity.pdbx_description
1 polymer ?
#
loop_
_entity_poly.entity_id
_entity_poly.type
_entity_poly.pdbx_seq_one_letter_code
_entity_poly.pdbx_strand_id
1 'polypeptide(L)'
;MGQHLYRKGCLENEESAYVIREVHEGVCDTHISGRALASKIARAGYYWPMLRKDCMKYVKKCDKCQKFAKGHKAPLERLHPVTSPWPFFKWGVDILGPFPRHPDK
;
A
#
# COMPACT_ATOMS: atom_id res chain seq x y z
N MET A 1 -22.59 8.83 24.71
CA MET A 1 -21.37 9.25 23.99
C MET A 1 -21.64 9.24 22.48
N GLY A 2 -22.42 10.19 21.96
CA GLY A 2 -22.94 10.10 20.58
C GLY A 2 -22.82 11.36 19.74
N GLN A 3 -22.23 12.45 20.24
CA GLN A 3 -22.50 13.77 19.66
C GLN A 3 -21.59 14.27 18.53
N HIS A 4 -20.59 13.50 18.09
CA HIS A 4 -19.68 13.95 17.03
C HIS A 4 -20.09 13.56 15.61
N LEU A 5 -21.18 12.79 15.42
CA LEU A 5 -21.57 12.28 14.10
C LEU A 5 -22.61 13.14 13.34
N TYR A 6 -23.15 14.22 13.92
CA TYR A 6 -24.26 14.96 13.29
C TYR A 6 -23.86 16.17 12.45
N ARG A 7 -22.57 16.51 12.37
CA ARG A 7 -22.11 17.70 11.64
C ARG A 7 -21.65 17.33 10.23
N LYS A 8 -22.57 17.34 9.26
CA LYS A 8 -22.20 17.34 7.83
C LYS A 8 -21.71 18.74 7.46
N GLY A 9 -20.46 18.88 7.00
CA GLY A 9 -19.87 20.18 6.71
C GLY A 9 -18.34 20.15 6.55
N CYS A 10 -17.75 21.34 6.53
CA CYS A 10 -16.30 21.50 6.54
C CYS A 10 -15.72 21.11 7.91
N LEU A 11 -14.69 20.26 7.89
CA LEU A 11 -14.03 19.75 9.10
C LEU A 11 -12.68 20.43 9.34
N GLU A 12 -12.31 20.51 10.61
CA GLU A 12 -10.96 20.89 11.04
C GLU A 12 -10.01 19.68 11.10
N ASN A 13 -8.71 19.92 11.33
CA ASN A 13 -7.68 18.89 11.23
C ASN A 13 -7.95 17.65 12.11
N GLU A 14 -8.34 17.84 13.38
CA GLU A 14 -8.56 16.73 14.30
C GLU A 14 -9.78 15.88 13.93
N GLU A 15 -10.90 16.52 13.59
CA GLU A 15 -12.11 15.85 13.11
C GLU A 15 -11.85 15.10 11.80
N SER A 16 -11.07 15.70 10.90
CA SER A 16 -10.73 15.08 9.61
C SER A 16 -9.92 13.78 9.81
N ALA A 17 -8.97 13.77 10.74
CA ALA A 17 -8.15 12.60 11.04
C ALA A 17 -9.00 11.47 11.64
N TYR A 18 -9.93 11.82 12.54
CA TYR A 18 -10.90 10.88 13.09
C TYR A 18 -11.78 10.26 12.01
N VAL A 19 -12.40 11.08 11.15
CA VAL A 19 -13.28 10.59 10.08
C VAL A 19 -12.54 9.69 9.10
N ILE A 20 -11.30 10.02 8.72
CA ILE A 20 -10.47 9.14 7.87
C ILE A 20 -10.28 7.78 8.55
N ARG A 21 -9.87 7.77 9.82
CA ARG A 21 -9.61 6.53 10.58
C ARG A 21 -10.87 5.70 10.72
N GLU A 22 -11.98 6.28 11.17
CA GLU A 22 -13.24 5.54 11.39
C GLU A 22 -13.80 4.95 10.10
N VAL A 23 -13.74 5.68 8.98
CA VAL A 23 -14.26 5.18 7.70
C VAL A 23 -13.33 4.14 7.08
N HIS A 24 -12.02 4.24 7.34
CA HIS A 24 -11.05 3.27 6.85
C HIS A 24 -11.05 1.99 7.70
N GLU A 25 -10.90 2.11 9.02
CA GLU A 25 -10.58 1.05 9.98
C GLU A 25 -11.71 0.72 10.98
N GLY A 26 -12.89 1.34 10.84
CA GLY A 26 -14.02 1.11 11.74
C GLY A 26 -14.54 -0.33 11.71
N VAL A 27 -15.66 -0.58 12.42
CA VAL A 27 -16.22 -1.92 12.66
C VAL A 27 -16.42 -2.79 11.39
N CYS A 28 -16.63 -2.15 10.23
CA CYS A 28 -16.77 -2.83 8.94
C CYS A 28 -15.56 -2.62 8.02
N ASP A 29 -14.34 -2.48 8.58
CA ASP A 29 -13.06 -2.18 7.91
C ASP A 29 -13.03 -2.63 6.44
N THR A 30 -13.01 -1.65 5.53
CA THR A 30 -13.13 -1.93 4.09
C THR A 30 -11.81 -1.82 3.34
N HIS A 31 -10.72 -1.41 3.99
CA HIS A 31 -9.38 -1.19 3.42
C HIS A 31 -9.34 -0.70 1.96
N ILE A 32 -10.24 0.23 1.62
CA ILE A 32 -10.38 0.75 0.27
C ILE A 32 -9.25 1.71 -0.10
N SER A 33 -9.03 1.89 -1.41
CA SER A 33 -8.02 2.83 -1.91
C SER A 33 -8.27 4.26 -1.41
N GLY A 34 -7.20 5.06 -1.28
CA GLY A 34 -7.32 6.44 -0.81
C GLY A 34 -8.26 7.33 -1.64
N ARG A 35 -8.40 7.07 -2.95
CA ARG A 35 -9.39 7.77 -3.80
C ARG A 35 -10.82 7.36 -3.46
N ALA A 36 -11.07 6.06 -3.34
CA ALA A 36 -12.38 5.54 -2.97
C ALA A 36 -12.79 5.99 -1.56
N LEU A 37 -11.84 6.07 -0.63
CA LEU A 37 -12.03 6.59 0.72
C LEU A 37 -12.46 8.06 0.68
N ALA A 38 -11.75 8.91 -0.05
CA ALA A 38 -12.12 10.31 -0.23
C ALA A 38 -13.53 10.47 -0.83
N SER A 39 -13.87 9.67 -1.85
CA SER A 39 -15.22 9.68 -2.44
C SER A 39 -16.31 9.18 -1.47
N LYS A 40 -16.01 8.22 -0.60
CA LYS A 40 -16.96 7.73 0.42
C LYS A 40 -17.23 8.80 1.48
N ILE A 41 -16.18 9.47 1.96
CA ILE A 41 -16.27 10.56 2.94
C ILE A 41 -17.04 11.75 2.35
N ALA A 42 -16.71 12.16 1.12
CA ALA A 42 -17.42 13.24 0.42
C ALA A 42 -18.92 12.94 0.25
N ARG A 43 -19.27 11.70 -0.15
CA ARG A 43 -20.67 11.27 -0.27
C ARG A 43 -21.43 11.26 1.07
N ALA A 44 -20.72 11.07 2.18
CA ALA A 44 -21.31 11.18 3.52
C ALA A 44 -21.56 12.64 3.95
N GLY A 45 -21.03 13.62 3.21
CA GLY A 45 -21.24 15.05 3.43
C GLY A 45 -20.11 15.76 4.18
N TYR A 46 -18.94 15.12 4.33
CA TYR A 46 -17.78 15.72 4.98
C TYR A 46 -16.77 16.22 3.95
N TYR A 47 -16.25 17.43 4.18
CA TYR A 47 -15.34 18.09 3.26
C TYR A 47 -14.23 18.84 3.99
N TRP A 48 -13.07 18.96 3.37
CA TRP A 48 -11.99 19.87 3.76
C TRP A 48 -11.01 20.01 2.60
N PRO A 49 -10.19 21.09 2.53
CA PRO A 49 -9.36 21.39 1.36
C PRO A 49 -8.41 20.27 0.94
N MET A 50 -7.92 19.47 1.90
CA MET A 50 -6.93 18.42 1.67
C MET A 50 -7.50 16.99 1.70
N LEU A 51 -8.82 16.81 1.68
CA LEU A 51 -9.52 15.50 1.78
C LEU A 51 -8.87 14.39 0.97
N ARG A 52 -8.69 14.61 -0.33
CA ARG A 52 -8.09 13.60 -1.22
C ARG A 52 -6.65 13.30 -0.83
N LYS A 53 -5.85 14.33 -0.52
CA LYS A 53 -4.42 14.20 -0.18
C LYS A 53 -4.26 13.42 1.12
N ASP A 54 -5.07 13.72 2.12
CA ASP A 54 -4.98 13.11 3.44
C ASP A 54 -5.46 11.65 3.42
N CYS A 55 -6.55 11.34 2.71
CA CYS A 55 -6.97 9.96 2.49
C CYS A 55 -5.89 9.13 1.78
N MET A 56 -5.24 9.69 0.75
CA MET A 56 -4.15 8.99 0.05
C MET A 56 -2.93 8.78 0.97
N LYS A 57 -2.54 9.79 1.75
CA LYS A 57 -1.45 9.66 2.72
C LYS A 57 -1.75 8.62 3.80
N TYR A 58 -2.99 8.59 4.29
CA TYR A 58 -3.42 7.65 5.33
C TYR A 58 -3.32 6.20 4.82
N VAL A 59 -3.94 5.89 3.69
CA VAL A 59 -3.89 4.55 3.09
C VAL A 59 -2.46 4.12 2.73
N LYS A 60 -1.60 5.07 2.32
CA LYS A 60 -0.17 4.80 2.06
C LYS A 60 0.58 4.37 3.33
N LYS A 61 0.18 4.86 4.51
CA LYS A 61 0.79 4.50 5.81
C LYS A 61 0.12 3.30 6.48
N CYS A 62 -1.04 2.83 5.99
CA CYS A 62 -1.75 1.72 6.58
C CYS A 62 -1.02 0.39 6.31
N ASP A 63 -0.51 -0.25 7.37
CA ASP A 63 0.24 -1.50 7.29
C ASP A 63 -0.53 -2.63 6.60
N LYS A 64 -1.82 -2.79 6.93
CA LYS A 64 -2.66 -3.83 6.32
C LYS A 64 -2.80 -3.57 4.81
N CYS A 65 -3.07 -2.33 4.40
CA CYS A 65 -3.12 -1.98 2.99
C CYS A 65 -1.78 -2.24 2.29
N GLN A 66 -0.64 -1.92 2.89
CA GLN A 66 0.67 -2.16 2.27
C GLN A 66 1.01 -3.65 2.16
N LYS A 67 0.69 -4.44 3.19
CA LYS A 67 0.94 -5.90 3.21
C LYS A 67 0.09 -6.66 2.20
N PHE A 68 -1.16 -6.26 2.02
CA PHE A 68 -2.12 -6.98 1.17
C PHE A 68 -2.41 -6.30 -0.17
N ALA A 69 -1.79 -5.14 -0.44
CA ALA A 69 -1.87 -4.52 -1.76
C ALA A 69 -1.36 -5.50 -2.81
N LYS A 70 -2.15 -5.70 -3.87
CA LYS A 70 -1.67 -6.39 -5.07
C LYS A 70 -0.54 -5.55 -5.65
N GLY A 71 0.71 -5.98 -5.45
CA GLY A 71 1.87 -5.35 -6.05
C GLY A 71 1.69 -5.25 -7.56
N HIS A 72 2.22 -4.19 -8.17
CA HIS A 72 2.28 -4.08 -9.62
C HIS A 72 3.12 -5.24 -10.14
N LYS A 73 2.45 -6.29 -10.61
CA LYS A 73 3.07 -7.40 -11.36
C LYS A 73 3.33 -6.95 -12.80
N ALA A 74 3.90 -5.75 -12.98
CA ALA A 74 4.46 -5.43 -14.28
C ALA A 74 5.56 -6.48 -14.53
N PRO A 75 5.59 -7.11 -15.72
CA PRO A 75 6.69 -7.99 -16.07
C PRO A 75 7.99 -7.26 -15.80
N LEU A 76 8.95 -7.93 -15.15
CA LEU A 76 10.32 -7.44 -15.13
C LEU A 76 10.70 -7.15 -16.58
N GLU A 77 11.19 -5.94 -16.84
CA GLU A 77 11.71 -5.58 -18.15
C GLU A 77 12.78 -6.61 -18.56
N ARG A 78 12.83 -6.95 -19.85
CA ARG A 78 13.72 -8.00 -20.34
C ARG A 78 15.16 -7.60 -20.00
N LEU A 79 15.80 -8.35 -19.11
CA LEU A 79 17.20 -8.15 -18.79
C LEU A 79 18.02 -8.35 -20.07
N HIS A 80 18.82 -7.35 -20.43
CA HIS A 80 19.80 -7.48 -21.51
C HIS A 80 21.00 -8.27 -20.99
N PRO A 81 21.46 -9.30 -21.71
CA PRO A 81 22.68 -10.00 -21.35
C PRO A 81 23.86 -9.03 -21.38
N VAL A 82 24.73 -9.11 -20.38
CA VAL A 82 26.01 -8.39 -20.43
C VAL A 82 26.84 -9.01 -21.54
N THR A 83 27.23 -8.22 -22.53
CA THR A 83 28.19 -8.64 -23.54
C THR A 83 29.58 -8.75 -22.93
N SER A 84 30.24 -9.88 -23.14
CA SER A 84 31.60 -10.14 -22.72
C SER A 84 32.49 -10.15 -23.97
N PRO A 85 33.40 -9.19 -24.14
CA PRO A 85 34.23 -9.10 -25.34
C PRO A 85 35.26 -10.24 -25.43
N TRP A 86 35.59 -10.89 -24.32
CA TRP A 86 36.53 -12.02 -24.25
C TRP A 86 36.18 -12.97 -23.10
N PRO A 87 36.65 -14.24 -23.12
CA PRO A 87 36.52 -15.16 -21.99
C PRO A 87 37.03 -14.55 -20.69
N PHE A 88 36.33 -14.78 -19.57
CA PHE A 88 36.64 -14.29 -18.21
C PHE A 88 36.48 -12.78 -17.94
N PHE A 89 36.04 -11.96 -18.91
CA PHE A 89 35.82 -10.52 -18.67
C PHE A 89 34.71 -10.23 -17.64
N LYS A 90 33.71 -11.11 -17.51
CA LYS A 90 32.72 -11.09 -16.42
C LYS A 90 32.31 -12.52 -16.06
N TRP A 91 32.18 -12.79 -14.77
CA TRP A 91 31.65 -14.04 -14.24
C TRP A 91 30.62 -13.74 -13.14
N GLY A 92 29.66 -14.64 -12.97
CA GLY A 92 28.66 -14.60 -11.91
C GLY A 92 28.67 -15.93 -11.15
N VAL A 93 28.42 -15.88 -9.85
CA VAL A 93 28.25 -17.06 -9.01
C VAL A 93 26.86 -16.99 -8.40
N ASP A 94 26.15 -18.10 -8.45
CA ASP A 94 24.87 -18.28 -7.79
C ASP A 94 24.95 -19.47 -6.83
N ILE A 95 24.23 -19.38 -5.71
CA ILE A 95 24.20 -20.44 -4.70
C ILE A 95 22.93 -21.25 -4.91
N LEU A 96 23.11 -22.50 -5.31
CA LEU A 96 22.02 -23.46 -5.39
C LEU A 96 21.85 -24.18 -4.04
N GLY A 97 20.60 -24.48 -3.67
CA GLY A 97 20.31 -25.30 -2.49
C GLY A 97 18.85 -25.30 -2.07
N PRO A 98 18.47 -26.13 -1.08
CA PRO A 98 19.30 -27.12 -0.37
C PRO A 98 19.49 -28.43 -1.16
N PHE A 99 20.70 -28.98 -1.11
CA PHE A 99 21.01 -30.28 -1.72
C PHE A 99 20.77 -31.43 -0.72
N PRO A 100 20.42 -32.64 -1.20
CA PRO A 100 20.33 -33.80 -0.33
C PRO A 100 21.67 -34.08 0.34
N ARG A 101 21.61 -34.55 1.59
CA ARG A 101 22.82 -35.02 2.28
C ARG A 101 23.39 -36.21 1.52
N HIS A 102 24.70 -36.21 1.32
CA HIS A 102 25.40 -37.34 0.73
C HIS A 102 25.07 -38.61 1.54
N PRO A 103 24.71 -39.74 0.90
CA PRO A 103 24.44 -40.97 1.64
C PRO A 103 25.69 -41.42 2.39
N ASP A 104 25.54 -41.72 3.68
CA ASP A 104 26.62 -42.30 4.48
C ASP A 104 26.99 -43.68 3.89
N LYS A 105 28.29 -43.96 3.77
CA LYS A 105 28.82 -45.21 3.21
C LYS A 105 28.62 -46.40 4.17
#